data_AF-A0A1Y5TKR6-F1
#
_entry.id   AF-A0A1Y5TKR6-F1
#
_cell.length_a   1.000
_cell.length_b   1.000
_cell.length_c   1.000
_cell.angle_alpha   90.00
_cell.angle_beta   90.00
_cell.angle_gamma   90.00
#
_symmetry.space_group_name_H-M   'P 1'
#
loop_
_entity.id
_entity.type
_entity.pdbx_description
1 polymer ?
#
loop_
_entity_poly.entity_id
_entity_poly.type
_entity_poly.pdbx_seq_one_letter_code
_entity_poly.pdbx_strand_id
1 'polypeptide(L)' 'MPKFLKLLLTLSAIAFLGACADEKHYPISGEECSADDPVQDLDASIADCTPSV' A
#
# COMPACT_ATOMS: atom_id res chain seq x y z
N MET A 1 -9.65 -27.10 -15.52
CA MET A 1 -8.86 -25.84 -15.64
C MET A 1 -7.40 -26.18 -15.91
N PRO A 2 -6.82 -25.71 -17.03
CA PRO A 2 -5.40 -25.91 -17.30
C PRO A 2 -4.56 -25.25 -16.20
N LYS A 3 -3.52 -25.93 -15.71
CA LYS A 3 -2.67 -25.47 -14.59
C LYS A 3 -2.08 -24.06 -14.84
N PHE A 4 -1.78 -23.76 -16.11
CA PHE A 4 -1.32 -22.46 -16.57
C PHE A 4 -2.33 -21.33 -16.34
N LEU A 5 -3.63 -21.59 -16.52
CA LEU A 5 -4.66 -20.57 -16.31
C LEU A 5 -4.78 -20.19 -14.82
N LYS A 6 -4.60 -21.15 -13.92
CA LYS A 6 -4.58 -20.88 -12.47
C LYS A 6 -3.38 -20.00 -12.10
N LEU A 7 -2.19 -20.32 -12.62
CA LEU A 7 -0.97 -19.54 -12.38
C LEU A 7 -1.12 -18.09 -12.87
N LEU A 8 -1.65 -17.90 -14.07
CA LEU A 8 -1.92 -16.57 -14.65
C LEU A 8 -2.91 -15.77 -13.79
N LEU A 9 -3.96 -16.43 -13.29
CA LEU A 9 -4.96 -15.79 -12.44
C LEU A 9 -4.38 -15.36 -11.09
N THR A 10 -3.50 -16.17 -10.50
CA THR A 10 -2.81 -15.83 -9.24
C THR A 10 -1.82 -14.68 -9.44
N LEU A 11 -1.01 -14.69 -10.51
CA LEU A 11 -0.09 -13.58 -10.79
C LEU A 11 -0.82 -12.26 -11.04
N SER A 12 -1.91 -12.31 -11.79
CA SER A 12 -2.76 -11.15 -12.07
C SER A 12 -3.28 -10.52 -10.78
N ALA A 13 -3.81 -11.33 -9.86
CA ALA A 13 -4.35 -10.84 -8.59
C ALA A 13 -3.30 -10.08 -7.75
N ILE A 14 -2.04 -10.53 -7.75
CA ILE A 14 -0.96 -9.87 -7.01
C ILE A 14 -0.57 -8.54 -7.66
N ALA A 15 -0.53 -8.49 -8.99
CA ALA A 15 -0.20 -7.26 -9.73
C ALA A 15 -1.24 -6.14 -9.51
N PHE A 16 -2.53 -6.49 -9.37
CA PHE A 16 -3.58 -5.50 -9.10
C PHE A 16 -3.53 -4.90 -7.69
N LEU A 17 -2.96 -5.61 -6.71
CA LEU A 17 -2.83 -5.08 -5.34
C LEU A 17 -1.82 -3.92 -5.26
N GLY A 18 -0.77 -3.92 -6.08
CA GLY A 18 0.21 -2.84 -6.13
C GLY A 18 -0.26 -1.58 -6.85
N ALA A 19 -1.26 -1.70 -7.75
CA ALA A 19 -1.81 -0.57 -8.50
C ALA A 19 -2.78 0.31 -7.68
N CYS A 20 -3.12 -0.12 -6.46
CA CYS A 20 -4.04 0.60 -5.59
C CYS A 20 -3.33 1.56 -4.62
N ALA A 21 -2.00 1.53 -4.55
CA ALA A 21 -1.22 2.43 -3.73
C ALA A 21 -0.94 3.72 -4.50
N ASP A 22 -1.49 4.85 -4.04
CA ASP A 22 -1.09 6.18 -4.48
C ASP A 22 0.03 6.67 -3.57
N GLU A 23 1.26 6.71 -4.09
CA GLU A 23 2.44 7.14 -3.33
C GLU A 23 2.53 8.66 -3.16
N LYS A 24 1.68 9.43 -3.86
CA LYS A 24 1.73 10.90 -3.87
C LYS A 24 0.68 11.56 -2.99
N HIS A 25 -0.30 10.81 -2.52
CA HIS A 25 -1.39 11.34 -1.70
C HIS A 25 -1.61 10.53 -0.44
N TYR A 26 -2.10 11.21 0.61
CA TYR A 26 -2.50 10.54 1.84
C TYR A 26 -3.74 9.65 1.62
N PRO A 27 -3.73 8.39 2.11
CA PRO A 27 -4.79 7.42 1.82
C PRO A 27 -6.15 7.77 2.45
N ILE A 28 -6.16 8.66 3.46
CA ILE A 28 -7.39 9.04 4.19
C ILE A 28 -7.93 10.39 3.73
N SER A 29 -7.07 11.42 3.60
CA SER A 29 -7.51 12.77 3.22
C SER A 29 -7.44 13.04 1.72
N GLY A 30 -6.59 12.32 0.98
CA GLY A 30 -6.30 12.58 -0.43
C GLY A 30 -5.49 13.85 -0.68
N GLU A 31 -4.90 14.45 0.37
CA GLU A 31 -3.99 15.59 0.24
C GLU A 31 -2.64 15.16 -0.34
N GLU A 32 -2.00 16.04 -1.11
CA GLU A 32 -0.67 15.83 -1.69
C GLU A 32 0.38 15.69 -0.58
N CYS A 33 1.27 14.71 -0.73
CA CYS A 33 2.42 14.54 0.15
C CYS A 33 3.37 15.75 0.01
N SER A 34 3.67 16.44 1.11
CA SER A 34 4.56 17.61 1.12
C SER A 34 5.95 17.27 1.65
N ALA A 35 6.98 17.92 1.11
CA ALA A 35 8.34 17.85 1.63
C ALA A 35 8.54 18.58 2.97
N ASP A 36 7.53 19.31 3.45
CA ASP A 36 7.51 19.91 4.78
C ASP A 36 6.67 19.08 5.77
N ASP A 37 6.19 17.90 5.36
CA ASP A 37 5.34 17.07 6.20
C ASP A 37 6.13 16.50 7.39
N PRO A 38 5.64 16.66 8.64
CA PRO A 38 6.34 16.21 9.85
C PRO A 38 6.57 14.69 9.92
N VAL A 39 5.89 13.90 9.08
CA VAL A 39 5.93 12.43 9.12
C VAL A 39 7.14 11.86 8.38
N GLN A 40 7.94 12.68 7.68
CA GLN A 40 9.12 12.22 6.91
C GLN A 40 10.22 11.59 7.77
N ASP A 41 10.40 12.09 9.00
CA ASP A 41 11.38 11.56 9.96
C ASP A 41 10.75 10.57 10.96
N LEU A 42 9.48 10.23 10.78
CA LEU A 42 8.79 9.30 11.66
C LEU A 42 9.23 7.87 11.32
N ASP A 43 10.09 7.31 12.16
CA ASP A 43 10.54 5.93 12.03
C ASP A 43 9.33 4.99 12.00
N ALA A 44 9.25 4.13 10.98
CA ALA A 44 8.14 3.21 10.78
C ALA A 44 8.02 2.19 11.94
N SER A 45 9.04 2.08 12.79
CA SER A 45 8.97 1.31 14.04
C SER A 45 8.10 1.95 15.13
N ILE A 46 7.81 3.25 15.04
CA ILE A 46 6.95 4.00 15.97
C ILE A 46 5.48 3.92 15.54
N ALA A 47 5.22 3.51 14.29
CA ALA A 47 3.88 3.26 13.78
C ALA A 47 3.34 1.92 14.33
N ASP A 48 3.11 1.87 15.64
CA ASP A 48 2.26 0.89 16.30
C ASP A 48 0.80 1.13 15.90
N CYS A 49 0.49 1.02 14.61
CA CYS A 49 -0.88 0.96 14.10
C CYS A 49 -1.43 -0.47 14.21
N THR A 50 -1.03 -1.23 15.23
CA THR A 50 -1.68 -2.49 15.58
C THR A 50 -2.87 -2.18 16.47
N PRO A 51 -4.12 -2.49 16.07
CA PRO A 51 -5.22 -2.39 17.00
C PRO A 51 -4.93 -3.27 18.20
N SER A 52 -4.91 -2.69 19.40
CA SER A 52 -4.78 -3.42 20.64
C SER A 52 -5.97 -4.38 20.74
N VAL A 53 -5.71 -5.67 20.51
CA VAL A 53 -6.68 -6.75 20.75
C VAL A 53 -6.81 -7.03 22.24
#